data_AF-A0A7C2WMY3-F1
#
_entry.id   AF-A0A7C2WMY3-F1
#
_cell.length_a   1.000
_cell.length_b   1.000
_cell.length_c   1.000
_cell.angle_alpha   90.00
_cell.angle_beta   90.00
_cell.angle_gamma   90.00
#
_symmetry.space_group_name_H-M   'P 1'
#
loop_
_entity.id
_entity.type
_entity.pdbx_description
1 polymer ?
#
loop_
_entity_poly.entity_id
_entity_poly.type
_entity_poly.pdbx_seq_one_letter_code
_entity_poly.pdbx_strand_id
1 'polypeptide(L)'
;MVAGTMTIIYDHEEKGLDDSLTNIQHLHRDVISSTMHIHLDERNCLLVTALRGEVRTIQNLAKELMSEKGIKQLKLVAVMS
;
A
#
# COMPACT_ATOMS: atom_id res chain seq x y z
N MET A 1 12.57 -15.00 -0.69
CA MET A 1 11.55 -14.08 -1.27
C MET A 1 10.18 -14.56 -0.82
N VAL A 2 9.21 -13.65 -0.73
CA VAL A 2 7.81 -13.98 -0.45
C VAL A 2 6.92 -13.32 -1.48
N ALA A 3 5.72 -13.86 -1.67
CA ALA A 3 4.63 -13.19 -2.37
C ALA A 3 3.56 -12.79 -1.36
N GLY A 4 2.74 -11.80 -1.68
CA GLY A 4 1.71 -11.36 -0.75
C GLY A 4 0.83 -10.24 -1.28
N THR A 5 -0.02 -9.75 -0.39
CA THR A 5 -0.89 -8.60 -0.64
C THR A 5 -0.81 -7.62 0.52
N MET A 6 -0.82 -6.34 0.20
CA MET A 6 -1.02 -5.27 1.16
C MET A 6 -2.34 -4.57 0.87
N THR A 7 -3.16 -4.43 1.90
CA THR A 7 -4.50 -3.86 1.81
C THR A 7 -4.57 -2.60 2.65
N ILE A 8 -4.98 -1.49 2.05
CA ILE A 8 -4.97 -0.15 2.67
C ILE A 8 -6.36 0.46 2.54
N ILE A 9 -6.94 0.93 3.64
CA ILE A 9 -8.09 1.84 3.61
C ILE A 9 -7.57 3.24 3.91
N TYR A 10 -7.89 4.23 3.09
CA TYR A 10 -7.44 5.61 3.27
C TYR A 10 -8.50 6.64 2.88
N ASP A 11 -8.35 7.86 3.38
CA ASP A 11 -9.20 9.02 3.04
C ASP A 11 -8.67 9.72 1.78
N HIS A 12 -9.37 9.64 0.64
CA HIS A 12 -8.88 10.26 -0.61
C HIS A 12 -9.05 11.80 -0.60
N GLU A 13 -9.84 12.36 0.32
CA GLU A 13 -9.92 13.81 0.51
C GLU A 13 -8.75 14.38 1.34
N GLU A 14 -7.93 13.52 1.96
CA GLU A 14 -6.74 13.98 2.69
C GLU A 14 -5.72 14.59 1.70
N LYS A 15 -5.46 15.88 1.89
CA LYS A 15 -4.71 16.70 0.93
C LYS A 15 -3.31 16.13 0.68
N GLY A 16 -3.05 15.75 -0.56
CA GLY A 16 -1.74 15.27 -1.02
C GLY A 16 -1.48 13.79 -0.75
N LEU A 17 -2.43 13.06 -0.15
CA LEU A 17 -2.23 11.65 0.17
C LEU A 17 -2.14 10.78 -1.09
N ASP A 18 -2.99 10.98 -2.10
CA ASP A 18 -2.90 10.20 -3.36
C ASP A 18 -1.55 10.36 -4.06
N ASP A 19 -1.02 11.58 -4.12
CA ASP A 19 0.30 11.87 -4.68
C ASP A 19 1.41 11.20 -3.86
N SER A 20 1.31 11.28 -2.52
CA SER A 20 2.28 10.65 -1.62
C SER A 20 2.28 9.13 -1.74
N LEU A 21 1.09 8.49 -1.71
CA LEU A 21 0.91 7.06 -1.91
C LEU A 21 1.48 6.61 -3.25
N THR A 22 1.25 7.39 -4.31
CA THR A 22 1.77 7.11 -5.65
C THR A 22 3.30 7.19 -5.66
N ASN A 23 3.88 8.25 -5.09
CA ASN A 23 5.33 8.43 -5.01
C ASN A 23 6.02 7.32 -4.21
N ILE A 24 5.51 6.95 -3.04
CA ILE A 24 6.03 5.85 -2.22
C ILE A 24 5.96 4.54 -3.02
N GLN A 25 4.82 4.25 -3.65
CA GLN A 25 4.68 3.03 -4.47
C GLN A 25 5.66 3.02 -5.66
N HIS A 26 5.94 4.16 -6.28
CA HIS A 26 6.93 4.25 -7.36
C HIS A 26 8.36 3.97 -6.88
N LEU A 27 8.72 4.38 -5.67
CA LEU A 27 10.03 4.10 -5.07
C LEU A 27 10.23 2.60 -4.78
N HIS A 28 9.16 1.88 -4.47
CA HIS A 28 9.16 0.44 -4.16
C HIS A 28 8.63 -0.43 -5.32
N ARG A 29 8.76 0.03 -6.56
CA ARG A 29 8.33 -0.70 -7.78
C ARG A 29 9.05 -2.04 -7.98
N ASP A 30 10.17 -2.25 -7.30
CA ASP A 30 10.93 -3.51 -7.31
C ASP A 30 10.19 -4.63 -6.58
N VAL A 31 9.36 -4.30 -5.59
CA VAL A 31 8.55 -5.27 -4.84
C VAL A 31 7.04 -5.20 -5.13
N ILE A 32 6.55 -4.11 -5.73
CA ILE A 32 5.15 -3.94 -6.13
C ILE A 32 4.92 -4.47 -7.55
N SER A 33 4.04 -5.47 -7.69
CA SER A 33 3.65 -6.00 -9.00
C SER A 33 2.47 -5.24 -9.61
N SER A 34 1.48 -4.88 -8.80
CA SER A 34 0.31 -4.10 -9.21
C SER A 34 -0.45 -3.59 -7.99
N THR A 35 -1.24 -2.52 -8.18
CA THR A 35 -2.17 -2.00 -7.17
C THR A 35 -3.55 -1.83 -7.80
N MET A 36 -4.58 -2.35 -7.14
CA MET A 36 -5.98 -2.10 -7.45
C MET A 36 -6.52 -1.02 -6.52
N HIS A 37 -7.19 -0.02 -7.07
CA HIS A 37 -7.88 1.04 -6.33
C HIS A 37 -9.39 0.83 -6.43
N ILE A 38 -10.08 0.84 -5.29
CA ILE A 38 -11.54 0.65 -5.20
C ILE A 38 -12.13 1.79 -4.37
N HIS A 39 -13.07 2.53 -4.92
CA HIS A 39 -13.85 3.52 -4.16
C HIS A 39 -14.91 2.81 -3.31
N LEU A 40 -14.86 2.99 -1.98
CA LEU A 40 -15.80 2.37 -1.04
C LEU A 40 -17.00 3.27 -0.75
N ASP A 41 -16.74 4.57 -0.56
CA ASP A 41 -17.73 5.61 -0.29
C ASP A 41 -17.18 6.99 -0.69
N GLU A 42 -17.89 8.07 -0.33
CA GLU A 42 -17.53 9.45 -0.68
C GLU A 42 -16.12 9.86 -0.23
N ARG A 43 -15.56 9.24 0.82
CA ARG A 43 -14.25 9.60 1.39
C ARG A 43 -13.24 8.46 1.41
N ASN A 44 -13.70 7.21 1.38
CA ASN A 44 -12.84 6.06 1.60
C ASN A 44 -12.50 5.33 0.31
N CYS A 45 -11.21 5.07 0.13
CA CYS A 45 -10.70 4.19 -0.92
C CYS A 45 -9.97 3.00 -0.31
N LEU A 46 -10.04 1.86 -1.01
CA LEU A 46 -9.32 0.63 -0.71
C LEU A 46 -8.25 0.41 -1.77
N LEU A 47 -6.99 0.30 -1.36
CA LEU A 47 -5.92 -0.24 -2.19
C LEU A 47 -5.68 -1.70 -1.87
N VAL A 48 -5.54 -2.53 -2.90
CA VAL A 48 -5.02 -3.90 -2.80
C VAL A 48 -3.79 -4.00 -3.69
N THR A 49 -2.62 -4.06 -3.07
CA THR A 49 -1.32 -4.10 -3.73
C THR A 49 -0.75 -5.51 -3.71
N ALA A 50 -0.50 -6.10 -4.87
CA ALA A 50 0.21 -7.37 -5.02
C ALA A 50 1.71 -7.14 -4.90
N LEU A 51 2.37 -7.94 -4.05
CA LEU A 51 3.77 -7.79 -3.68
C LEU A 51 4.56 -9.08 -3.94
N ARG A 52 5.82 -8.94 -4.38
CA ARG A 52 6.78 -10.04 -4.47
C ARG A 52 8.19 -9.52 -4.24
N GLY A 53 8.90 -10.04 -3.24
CA GLY A 53 10.27 -9.59 -2.97
C GLY A 53 10.85 -10.06 -1.64
N GLU A 54 11.86 -9.36 -1.16
CA GLU A 54 12.41 -9.59 0.17
C GLU A 54 11.44 -9.11 1.26
N VAL A 55 11.29 -9.92 2.32
CA VAL A 55 10.38 -9.62 3.44
C VAL A 55 10.73 -8.26 4.06
N ARG A 56 12.02 -7.95 4.19
CA ARG A 56 12.49 -6.70 4.80
C ARG A 56 12.08 -5.48 3.97
N THR A 57 12.21 -5.54 2.64
CA THR A 57 11.79 -4.46 1.73
C THR A 57 10.29 -4.24 1.81
N ILE A 58 9.50 -5.31 1.77
CA ILE A 58 8.04 -5.26 1.92
C ILE A 58 7.63 -4.67 3.28
N GLN A 59 8.30 -5.05 4.36
CA GLN A 59 8.04 -4.49 5.69
C GLN A 59 8.40 -3.00 5.79
N ASN A 60 9.47 -2.55 5.11
CA ASN A 60 9.84 -1.14 5.07
C ASN A 60 8.79 -0.32 4.31
N LEU A 61 8.34 -0.79 3.15
CA LEU A 61 7.23 -0.19 2.41
C LEU A 61 5.97 -0.05 3.29
N ALA A 62 5.58 -1.12 3.99
CA ALA A 62 4.41 -1.08 4.86
C ALA A 62 4.57 -0.06 6.01
N LYS A 63 5.76 0.07 6.58
CA LYS A 63 6.05 1.06 7.64
C LYS A 63 5.99 2.50 7.13
N GLU A 64 6.56 2.75 5.95
CA GLU A 64 6.54 4.06 5.30
C GLU A 64 5.10 4.47 4.99
N LEU A 65 4.32 3.58 4.38
CA LEU A 65 2.90 3.84 4.13
C LEU A 65 2.11 4.07 5.42
N MET A 66 2.27 3.24 6.46
CA MET A 66 1.57 3.45 7.74
C MET A 66 1.86 4.80 8.41
N SER A 67 2.94 5.48 8.04
CA SER A 67 3.26 6.82 8.57
C SER A 67 2.53 7.96 7.85
N GLU A 68 1.91 7.69 6.70
CA GLU A 68 1.15 8.66 5.93
C GLU A 68 -0.15 9.04 6.65
N LYS A 69 -0.34 10.35 6.85
CA LYS A 69 -1.57 10.89 7.40
C LYS A 69 -2.73 10.59 6.44
N GLY A 70 -3.83 10.06 6.98
CA GLY A 70 -5.03 9.73 6.20
C GLY A 70 -5.14 8.25 5.81
N ILE A 71 -4.10 7.43 6.03
CA ILE A 71 -4.27 5.98 6.08
C ILE A 71 -5.04 5.60 7.36
N LYS A 72 -6.16 4.90 7.17
CA LYS A 72 -7.05 4.46 8.26
C LYS A 72 -6.71 3.05 8.72
N GLN A 73 -6.38 2.17 7.78
CA GLN A 73 -6.00 0.78 8.06
C GLN A 73 -4.98 0.29 7.04
N LEU A 74 -4.03 -0.53 7.49
CA LEU A 74 -3.12 -1.27 6.63
C LEU A 74 -3.00 -2.71 7.14
N LYS A 75 -3.14 -3.68 6.25
CA LYS A 75 -2.87 -5.10 6.53
C LYS A 75 -1.94 -5.68 5.50
N LEU A 76 -0.90 -6.37 5.96
CA LEU A 76 0.03 -7.12 5.13
C LEU A 76 -0.21 -8.61 5.34
N VAL A 77 -0.42 -9.34 4.25
CA VAL A 77 -0.45 -10.80 4.21
C VAL A 77 0.70 -11.26 3.32
N ALA A 78 1.66 -11.97 3.91
CA ALA A 78 2.75 -12.60 3.18
C ALA A 78 2.56 -14.11 3.18
N VAL A 79 2.77 -14.74 2.02
CA VAL A 79 2.74 -16.17 1.82
C VAL A 79 4.15 -16.61 1.46
N MET A 80 4.66 -17.64 2.14
CA MET A 80 5.95 -18.24 1.79
C MET A 80 5.82 -18.90 0.43
N SER A 81 6.67 -18.47 -0.51
CA SER A 81 6.81 -19.04 -1.85
C SER A 81 8.07 -19.89 -1.93
#